data_AF-A0A091KBM9-F1
#
_entry.id   AF-A0A091KBM9-F1
#
_cell.length_a   1.000
_cell.length_b   1.000
_cell.length_c   1.000
_cell.angle_alpha   90.00
_cell.angle_beta   90.00
_cell.angle_gamma   90.00
#
_symmetry.space_group_name_H-M   'P 1'
#
loop_
_entity.id
_entity.type
_entity.pdbx_description
1 polymer ?
#
loop_
_entity_poly.entity_id
_entity_poly.type
_entity_poly.pdbx_seq_one_letter_code
_entity_poly.pdbx_strand_id
1 'polypeptide(L)' 'NSLRLCQKRFRLDSRKKFFTEKVIDSLPREVVESPSLEVFKRHL' A
#
# COMPACT_ATOMS: atom_id res chain seq x y z
N ASN A 1 -19.49 -20.31 -3.40
CA ASN A 1 -19.10 -19.07 -4.11
C ASN A 1 -18.36 -18.04 -3.23
N SER A 2 -18.47 -18.13 -1.90
CA SER A 2 -17.82 -17.25 -0.92
C SER A 2 -16.29 -17.35 -0.88
N LEU A 3 -15.73 -18.55 -1.04
CA LEU A 3 -14.28 -18.79 -0.91
C LEU A 3 -13.46 -18.03 -1.97
N ARG A 4 -13.97 -17.90 -3.20
CA ARG A 4 -13.30 -17.18 -4.31
C ARG A 4 -13.28 -15.66 -4.08
N LEU A 5 -14.29 -15.12 -3.40
CA LEU A 5 -14.34 -13.69 -3.04
C LEU A 5 -13.30 -13.37 -1.96
N CYS A 6 -13.18 -14.21 -0.93
CA CYS A 6 -12.13 -14.07 0.09
C CYS A 6 -10.73 -14.15 -0.52
N GLN A 7 -10.51 -15.10 -1.44
CA GLN A 7 -9.21 -15.26 -2.10
C GLN A 7 -8.83 -14.07 -2.99
N LYS A 8 -9.80 -13.46 -3.68
CA LYS A 8 -9.60 -12.21 -4.44
C LYS A 8 -9.35 -11.02 -3.52
N ARG A 9 -10.07 -10.91 -2.40
CA ARG A 9 -9.88 -9.84 -1.41
C ARG A 9 -8.50 -9.94 -0.76
N PHE A 10 -8.07 -11.15 -0.41
CA PHE A 10 -6.73 -11.45 0.10
C PHE A 10 -5.65 -11.07 -0.93
N ARG A 11 -5.78 -11.50 -2.18
CA ARG A 11 -4.85 -11.09 -3.25
C ARG A 11 -4.78 -9.57 -3.46
N LEU A 12 -5.91 -8.88 -3.37
CA LEU A 12 -5.96 -7.42 -3.50
C LEU A 12 -5.31 -6.72 -2.30
N ASP A 13 -5.58 -7.16 -1.08
CA ASP A 13 -5.00 -6.61 0.14
C ASP A 13 -3.48 -6.82 0.17
N SER A 14 -3.02 -8.05 -0.14
CA SER A 14 -1.59 -8.35 -0.26
C SER A 14 -0.93 -7.49 -1.33
N ARG A 15 -1.56 -7.28 -2.50
CA ARG A 15 -1.01 -6.40 -3.54
C ARG A 15 -0.93 -4.95 -3.08
N LYS A 16 -1.92 -4.45 -2.34
CA LYS A 16 -1.94 -3.09 -1.79
C LYS A 16 -0.82 -2.88 -0.76
N LYS A 17 -0.65 -3.83 0.17
CA LYS A 17 0.42 -3.79 1.18
C LYS A 17 1.80 -3.85 0.54
N PHE A 18 2.03 -4.83 -0.34
CA PHE A 18 3.31 -4.97 -1.05
C PHE A 18 3.66 -3.74 -1.87
N PHE A 19 2.69 -3.16 -2.57
CA PHE A 19 2.94 -1.96 -3.37
C PHE A 19 3.26 -0.76 -2.49
N THR A 20 2.59 -0.62 -1.34
CA THR A 20 2.88 0.46 -0.39
C THR A 20 4.27 0.32 0.22
N GLU A 21 4.63 -0.87 0.71
CA GLU A 21 5.97 -1.13 1.25
C GLU A 21 7.05 -0.98 0.18
N LYS A 22 6.89 -1.58 -1.01
CA LYS A 22 7.89 -1.41 -2.08
C LYS A 22 8.01 0.03 -2.55
N VAL A 23 6.91 0.76 -2.67
CA VAL A 23 6.96 2.17 -3.06
C VAL A 23 7.65 2.98 -1.98
N ILE A 24 7.35 2.74 -0.70
CA ILE A 24 8.03 3.43 0.40
C ILE A 24 9.53 3.08 0.45
N ASP A 25 9.89 1.81 0.29
CA ASP A 25 11.27 1.32 0.36
C ASP A 25 12.11 1.72 -0.86
N SER A 26 11.47 1.90 -2.02
CA SER A 26 12.12 2.38 -3.25
C SER A 26 12.17 3.91 -3.35
N LEU A 27 11.49 4.64 -2.46
CA LEU A 27 11.49 6.09 -2.48
C LEU A 27 12.70 6.63 -1.70
N PRO A 28 13.45 7.59 -2.27
CA PRO A 28 14.54 8.24 -1.56
C PRO A 28 13.99 8.95 -0.31
N ARG A 29 14.77 8.92 0.76
CA ARG A 29 14.39 9.37 2.12
C ARG A 29 13.79 10.78 2.16
N GLU A 30 14.20 11.66 1.26
CA GLU A 30 13.63 13.01 1.07
C GLU A 30 12.15 13.00 0.66
N VAL A 31 11.71 12.04 -0.16
CA VAL A 31 10.31 11.89 -0.57
C VAL A 31 9.48 11.24 0.54
N VAL A 32 10.11 10.40 1.36
CA VAL A 32 9.50 9.79 2.55
C VAL A 32 9.28 10.81 3.67
N GLU A 33 10.18 11.77 3.84
CA GLU A 33 10.05 12.88 4.80
C GLU A 33 9.26 14.09 4.27
N SER A 34 8.92 14.09 2.97
CA SER A 34 8.09 15.15 2.39
C SER A 34 6.63 15.04 2.86
N PRO A 35 5.95 16.18 3.13
CA PRO A 35 4.55 16.21 3.56
C PRO A 35 3.58 15.55 2.55
N SER A 36 4.00 15.28 1.31
CA SER A 36 3.21 14.54 0.32
C SER A 36 2.91 13.10 0.75
N LEU A 37 3.81 12.44 1.47
CA LEU A 37 3.64 11.05 1.91
C LEU A 37 2.80 10.95 3.18
N GLU A 38 2.84 11.97 4.06
CA GLU A 38 1.88 12.12 5.17
C GLU A 38 0.44 12.29 4.65
N VAL A 39 0.23 13.11 3.62
CA VAL A 39 -1.08 13.30 2.98
C VAL A 39 -1.58 11.99 2.37
N PHE A 40 -0.67 11.17 1.83
CA PHE A 40 -0.99 9.85 1.28
C PHE A 40 -1.30 8.81 2.37
N LYS A 41 -0.62 8.87 3.53
CA LYS A 41 -0.90 8.01 4.69
C LYS A 41 -2.21 8.37 5.40
N ARG A 42 -2.69 9.61 5.26
CA ARG A 42 -3.91 10.12 5.92
C ARG A 42 -5.24 9.67 5.30
N HIS A 43 -5.20 8.88 4.23
CA HIS A 43 -6.39 8.40 3.51
C HIS A 43 -6.80 6.94 3.82
N LEU A 44 -6.49 6.46 5.03
CA LEU A 44 -7.06 5.23 5.59
C LEU A 44 -7.84 5.53 6.87
#